data_AF-A0A818M3B0-F1
#
_entry.id   AF-A0A818M3B0-F1
#
_cell.length_a   1.000
_cell.length_b   1.000
_cell.length_c   1.000
_cell.angle_alpha   90.00
_cell.angle_beta   90.00
_cell.angle_gamma   90.00
#
_symmetry.space_group_name_H-M   'P 1'
#
loop_
_entity.id
_entity.type
_entity.pdbx_description
1 polymer ?
#
loop_
_entity_poly.entity_id
_entity_poly.type
_entity_poly.pdbx_seq_one_letter_code
_entity_poly.pdbx_strand_id
1 'polypeptide(L)'
;MARIFYGIPFAQPPVGSLRWNLPVPIAKWSPKVLNATTRAPACPQPSCSGIPSILCPTVFDEDCLYLNIFTPLPKNPSSTSLPVMIFIPGGNFQYLDASVPVYESERIVNTTNVVIALIQYRLGE
;
A
#
# COMPACT_ATOMS: atom_id res chain seq x y z
N MET A 1 19.83 -4.94 -1.36
CA MET A 1 18.90 -4.92 -2.51
C MET A 1 17.62 -5.57 -2.04
N ALA A 2 16.49 -4.90 -2.24
CA ALA A 2 15.17 -5.38 -1.86
C ALA A 2 14.37 -5.84 -3.09
N ARG A 3 13.37 -6.69 -2.88
CA ARG A 3 12.25 -6.85 -3.82
C ARG A 3 11.11 -5.99 -3.33
N ILE A 4 10.49 -5.31 -4.28
CA ILE A 4 9.39 -4.38 -4.02
C ILE A 4 8.22 -4.77 -4.90
N PHE A 5 7.04 -4.83 -4.31
CA PHE A 5 5.79 -5.12 -5.00
C PHE A 5 4.81 -4.01 -4.64
N TYR A 6 4.56 -3.11 -5.58
CA TYR A 6 3.60 -2.04 -5.42
C TYR A 6 2.21 -2.45 -5.92
N GLY A 7 1.17 -1.82 -5.37
CA GLY A 7 -0.18 -1.91 -5.93
C GLY A 7 -0.75 -3.33 -5.93
N ILE A 8 -0.51 -4.12 -4.87
CA ILE A 8 -1.13 -5.44 -4.73
C ILE A 8 -2.55 -5.25 -4.21
N PRO A 9 -3.60 -5.59 -4.98
CA PRO A 9 -4.97 -5.38 -4.55
C PRO A 9 -5.34 -6.41 -3.47
N PHE A 10 -5.97 -5.96 -2.38
CA PHE A 10 -6.40 -6.85 -1.30
C PHE A 10 -7.93 -6.96 -1.18
N ALA A 11 -8.67 -6.07 -1.84
CA ALA A 11 -10.13 -6.05 -1.85
C ALA A 11 -10.65 -5.58 -3.21
N GLN A 12 -11.89 -5.95 -3.53
CA GLN A 12 -12.55 -5.45 -4.73
C GLN A 12 -12.63 -3.93 -4.69
N PRO A 13 -12.55 -3.24 -5.85
CA PRO A 13 -12.68 -1.80 -5.91
C PRO A 13 -13.96 -1.34 -5.20
N PRO A 14 -13.88 -0.49 -4.16
CA PRO A 14 -15.03 -0.10 -3.34
C PRO A 14 -15.88 0.99 -4.03
N VAL A 15 -16.14 0.84 -5.32
CA VAL A 15 -16.83 1.80 -6.20
C VAL A 15 -18.30 1.44 -6.38
N GLY A 16 -19.11 2.39 -6.83
CA GLY A 16 -20.52 2.17 -7.15
C GLY A 16 -21.30 1.61 -5.96
N SER A 17 -21.94 0.46 -6.12
CA SER A 17 -22.70 -0.19 -5.04
C SER A 17 -21.84 -0.69 -3.88
N LEU A 18 -20.52 -0.80 -4.06
CA LEU A 18 -19.58 -1.19 -2.99
C LEU A 18 -19.09 0.03 -2.18
N ARG A 19 -19.39 1.25 -2.63
CA ARG A 19 -19.09 2.46 -1.86
C ARG A 19 -19.87 2.41 -0.54
N TRP A 20 -19.21 2.76 0.56
CA TRP A 20 -19.73 2.71 1.93
C TRP A 20 -20.04 1.31 2.50
N ASN A 21 -19.79 0.24 1.76
CA ASN A 21 -19.87 -1.13 2.28
C ASN A 21 -18.52 -1.61 2.82
N LEU A 22 -18.53 -2.67 3.62
CA LEU A 22 -17.30 -3.35 4.05
C LEU A 22 -16.49 -3.83 2.82
N PRO A 23 -15.15 -3.83 2.88
CA PRO A 23 -14.33 -4.30 1.78
C PRO A 23 -14.61 -5.77 1.48
N VAL A 24 -14.83 -6.08 0.21
CA VAL A 24 -15.06 -7.46 -0.24
C VAL A 24 -13.73 -8.06 -0.67
N PRO A 25 -13.30 -9.21 -0.13
CA PRO A 25 -12.06 -9.84 -0.54
C PRO A 25 -12.02 -10.16 -2.04
N ILE A 26 -10.84 -10.05 -2.64
CA ILE A 26 -10.62 -10.56 -4.00
C ILE A 26 -10.45 -12.07 -3.90
N ALA A 27 -11.43 -12.82 -4.44
CA ALA A 27 -11.33 -14.27 -4.50
C ALA A 27 -10.27 -14.73 -5.52
N LYS A 28 -10.19 -14.04 -6.66
CA LYS A 28 -9.23 -14.26 -7.75
C LYS A 28 -9.02 -12.96 -8.51
N TRP A 29 -7.79 -12.65 -8.89
CA TRP A 29 -7.50 -11.58 -9.85
C TRP A 29 -7.17 -12.17 -11.22
N SER A 30 -7.40 -11.38 -12.26
CA SER A 30 -6.97 -11.65 -13.63
C SER A 30 -6.28 -10.39 -14.15
N PRO A 31 -5.13 -10.49 -14.84
CA PRO A 31 -4.45 -11.70 -15.31
C PRO A 31 -3.74 -12.50 -14.20
N LYS A 32 -3.35 -13.75 -14.48
CA LYS A 32 -2.65 -14.64 -13.53
C LYS A 32 -1.38 -14.01 -12.91
N VAL A 33 -0.69 -13.17 -13.68
CA VAL A 33 0.48 -12.41 -13.22
C VAL A 33 0.11 -10.93 -13.20
N LEU A 34 0.12 -10.33 -12.00
CA LEU A 34 -0.10 -8.91 -11.83
C LEU A 34 1.23 -8.16 -11.98
N ASN A 35 1.23 -7.05 -12.73
CA ASN A 35 2.37 -6.14 -12.78
C ASN A 35 2.36 -5.25 -11.53
N ALA A 36 3.22 -5.57 -10.56
CA ALA A 36 3.33 -4.89 -9.27
C ALA A 36 4.53 -3.91 -9.22
N THR A 37 4.80 -3.21 -10.32
CA THR A 37 5.96 -2.28 -10.43
C THR A 37 5.57 -0.82 -10.28
N THR A 38 4.27 -0.51 -10.22
CA THR A 38 3.73 0.86 -10.15
C THR A 38 2.87 1.04 -8.91
N ARG A 39 2.94 2.22 -8.29
CA ARG A 39 2.10 2.56 -7.14
C ARG A 39 0.65 2.72 -7.59
N ALA A 40 -0.28 2.21 -6.79
CA ALA A 40 -1.70 2.45 -6.97
C ALA A 40 -2.06 3.90 -6.55
N PRO A 41 -3.17 4.46 -7.10
CA PRO A 41 -3.71 5.74 -6.65
C PRO A 41 -3.97 5.76 -5.14
N ALA A 42 -3.88 6.95 -4.53
CA ALA A 42 -4.32 7.12 -3.16
C ALA A 42 -5.85 7.12 -3.06
N CYS A 43 -6.38 6.76 -1.89
CA CYS A 43 -7.81 6.92 -1.64
C CYS A 43 -8.21 8.40 -1.68
N PRO A 44 -9.46 8.73 -2.10
CA PRO A 44 -9.90 10.12 -2.20
C PRO A 44 -9.86 10.79 -0.84
N GLN A 45 -9.29 11.98 -0.80
CA GLN A 45 -9.09 12.78 0.40
C GLN A 45 -9.08 14.27 0.05
N PRO A 46 -9.36 15.18 1.01
CA PRO A 46 -9.26 16.61 0.80
C PRO A 46 -7.85 17.04 0.40
N SER A 47 -7.74 18.27 -0.11
CA SER A 47 -6.46 18.94 -0.35
C SER A 47 -5.58 18.90 0.90
N CYS A 48 -4.30 18.54 0.72
CA CYS A 48 -3.32 18.50 1.80
C CYS A 48 -2.83 19.90 2.24
N SER A 49 -3.70 20.91 2.19
CA SER A 49 -3.38 22.27 2.63
C SER A 49 -2.92 22.24 4.09
N GLY A 50 -1.69 22.71 4.35
CA GLY A 50 -1.08 22.69 5.69
C GLY A 50 -0.27 21.42 6.01
N ILE A 51 -0.13 20.48 5.08
CA ILE A 51 0.70 19.29 5.21
C ILE A 51 1.93 19.41 4.28
N PRO A 52 3.12 18.93 4.67
CA PRO A 52 4.27 18.86 3.78
C PRO A 52 3.92 18.16 2.45
N SER A 53 4.32 18.75 1.32
CA SER A 53 3.99 18.23 -0.01
C SER A 53 4.47 16.79 -0.24
N ILE A 54 5.54 16.36 0.42
CA ILE A 54 6.07 14.98 0.35
C ILE A 54 5.10 13.92 0.92
N LEU A 55 4.15 14.35 1.77
CA LEU A 55 3.10 13.53 2.36
C LEU A 55 1.78 13.60 1.58
N CYS A 56 1.70 14.46 0.55
CA CYS A 56 0.49 14.68 -0.21
C CYS A 56 0.48 13.83 -1.49
N PRO A 57 -0.49 12.92 -1.67
CA PRO A 57 -0.66 12.22 -2.93
C PRO A 57 -1.11 13.19 -4.05
N THR A 58 -0.80 12.83 -5.29
CA THR A 58 -1.18 13.64 -6.48
C THR A 58 -2.15 12.92 -7.41
N VAL A 59 -2.35 11.62 -7.22
CA VAL A 59 -3.24 10.77 -8.02
C VAL A 59 -4.20 10.07 -7.08
N PHE A 60 -5.49 10.19 -7.36
CA PHE A 60 -6.57 9.69 -6.53
C PHE A 60 -7.55 8.86 -7.35
N ASP A 61 -8.07 7.79 -6.76
CA ASP A 61 -9.16 6.98 -7.30
C ASP A 61 -9.93 6.32 -6.15
N GLU A 62 -11.22 6.04 -6.32
CA GLU A 62 -11.98 5.23 -5.35
C GLU A 62 -11.54 3.75 -5.38
N ASP A 63 -11.01 3.28 -6.50
CA ASP A 63 -10.24 2.03 -6.57
C ASP A 63 -8.85 2.23 -5.95
N CYS A 64 -8.77 2.12 -4.62
CA CYS A 64 -7.58 2.43 -3.82
C CYS A 64 -7.25 1.39 -2.73
N LEU A 65 -7.82 0.17 -2.77
CA LEU A 65 -7.57 -0.85 -1.74
C LEU A 65 -6.37 -1.74 -2.10
N TYR A 66 -5.17 -1.15 -1.98
CA TYR A 66 -3.90 -1.79 -2.33
C TYR A 66 -2.89 -1.85 -1.18
N LEU A 67 -1.93 -2.77 -1.33
CA LEU A 67 -0.76 -2.93 -0.47
C LEU A 67 0.53 -2.65 -1.27
N ASN A 68 1.52 -2.11 -0.57
CA ASN A 68 2.91 -2.06 -1.04
C ASN A 68 3.77 -2.95 -0.14
N ILE A 69 4.47 -3.93 -0.72
CA ILE A 69 5.29 -4.90 0.02
C ILE A 69 6.77 -4.73 -0.30
N PHE A 70 7.58 -4.63 0.75
CA PHE A 70 9.03 -4.55 0.72
C PHE A 70 9.61 -5.77 1.41
N THR A 71 10.54 -6.45 0.76
CA THR A 71 11.20 -7.63 1.35
C THR A 71 12.68 -7.64 0.97
N PRO A 72 13.60 -8.04 1.87
CA PRO A 72 15.00 -8.19 1.51
C PRO A 72 15.17 -9.29 0.45
N LEU A 73 16.23 -9.22 -0.35
CA LEU A 73 16.62 -10.38 -1.14
C LEU A 73 17.03 -11.54 -0.21
N PRO A 74 16.52 -12.76 -0.42
CA PRO A 74 16.95 -13.92 0.34
C PRO A 74 18.45 -14.12 0.19
N LYS A 75 19.19 -14.09 1.30
CA LYS A 75 20.63 -14.38 1.31
C LYS A 75 20.92 -15.88 1.18
N ASN A 76 19.95 -16.73 1.52
CA ASN A 76 20.05 -18.19 1.43
C ASN A 76 18.68 -18.75 0.99
N PRO A 77 18.58 -19.59 -0.05
CA PRO A 77 17.31 -20.20 -0.48
C PRO A 77 16.61 -21.01 0.60
N SER A 78 17.36 -21.51 1.59
CA SER A 78 16.84 -22.26 2.74
C SER A 78 16.39 -21.36 3.90
N SER A 79 16.27 -20.04 3.69
CA SER A 79 15.98 -19.10 4.79
C SER A 79 14.61 -19.34 5.42
N THR A 80 14.59 -19.23 6.74
CA THR A 80 13.42 -19.23 7.62
C THR A 80 12.43 -18.10 7.30
N SER A 81 11.19 -18.24 7.76
CA SER A 81 10.18 -17.16 7.76
C SER A 81 10.74 -15.89 8.41
N LEU A 82 10.49 -14.74 7.77
CA LEU A 82 10.85 -13.43 8.29
C LEU A 82 9.69 -12.82 9.08
N PRO A 83 9.97 -12.00 10.11
CA PRO A 83 8.94 -11.20 10.76
C PRO A 83 8.33 -10.19 9.76
N VAL A 84 7.03 -9.93 9.92
CA VAL A 84 6.27 -8.98 9.09
C VAL A 84 5.87 -7.79 9.94
N MET A 85 6.19 -6.58 9.46
CA MET A 85 5.73 -5.32 10.01
C MET A 85 4.68 -4.73 9.07
N ILE A 86 3.50 -4.43 9.61
CA ILE A 86 2.42 -3.77 8.88
C ILE A 86 2.41 -2.30 9.29
N PHE A 87 2.56 -1.41 8.32
CA PHE A 87 2.50 0.04 8.53
C PHE A 87 1.15 0.58 8.05
N ILE A 88 0.45 1.25 8.97
CA ILE A 88 -0.81 1.92 8.71
C ILE A 88 -0.55 3.42 8.77
N PRO A 89 -0.69 4.15 7.65
CA PRO A 89 -0.55 5.61 7.66
C PRO A 89 -1.54 6.28 8.61
N GLY A 90 -1.09 7.33 9.30
CA GLY A 90 -1.95 8.17 10.15
C GLY A 90 -2.81 9.13 9.33
N GLY A 91 -3.00 10.36 9.83
CA GLY A 91 -3.70 11.42 9.11
C GLY A 91 -5.17 11.58 9.48
N ASN A 92 -5.50 11.33 10.76
CA ASN A 92 -6.81 11.56 11.37
C ASN A 92 -8.00 10.95 10.60
N PHE A 93 -7.78 9.84 9.89
CA PHE A 93 -8.78 9.19 9.02
C PHE A 93 -9.25 10.04 7.82
N GLN A 94 -8.60 11.17 7.56
CA GLN A 94 -9.01 12.14 6.54
C GLN A 94 -8.00 12.29 5.41
N TYR A 95 -6.71 12.08 5.67
CA TYR A 95 -5.63 12.28 4.72
C TYR A 95 -4.44 11.35 4.99
N LEU A 96 -3.39 11.44 4.14
CA LEU A 96 -2.25 10.53 4.01
C LEU A 96 -2.62 9.20 3.35
N ASP A 97 -1.64 8.55 2.73
CA ASP A 97 -1.84 7.29 2.04
C ASP A 97 -0.53 6.50 1.96
N ALA A 98 -0.60 5.16 1.89
CA ALA A 98 0.59 4.31 1.80
C ALA A 98 1.30 4.35 0.44
N SER A 99 0.73 5.03 -0.57
CA SER A 99 1.34 5.28 -1.88
C SER A 99 2.42 6.36 -1.87
N VAL A 100 2.51 7.20 -0.83
CA VAL A 100 3.44 8.34 -0.88
C VAL A 100 4.91 7.90 -0.72
N PRO A 101 5.86 8.48 -1.49
CA PRO A 101 7.26 8.03 -1.48
C PRO A 101 8.00 8.15 -0.14
N VAL A 102 7.51 8.95 0.81
CA VAL A 102 8.18 9.09 2.11
C VAL A 102 8.11 7.81 2.96
N TYR A 103 7.16 6.91 2.67
CA TYR A 103 7.03 5.62 3.35
C TYR A 103 7.84 4.49 2.70
N GLU A 104 8.64 4.80 1.69
CA GLU A 104 9.56 3.85 1.05
C GLU A 104 10.43 3.14 2.08
N SER A 105 10.35 1.81 2.09
CA SER A 105 10.89 1.00 3.17
C SER A 105 12.10 0.15 2.75
N GLU A 106 12.63 0.38 1.55
CA GLU A 106 13.78 -0.36 1.01
C GLU A 106 14.99 -0.35 1.97
N ARG A 107 15.31 0.81 2.54
CA ARG A 107 16.46 0.93 3.46
C ARG A 107 16.24 0.10 4.73
N ILE A 108 15.01 0.06 5.25
CA ILE A 108 14.69 -0.68 6.48
C ILE A 108 14.81 -2.19 6.23
N VAL A 109 14.12 -2.71 5.20
CA VAL A 109 14.13 -4.16 4.93
C VAL A 109 15.52 -4.69 4.63
N ASN A 110 16.38 -3.87 4.01
CA ASN A 110 17.78 -4.23 3.72
C ASN A 110 18.68 -4.29 4.96
N THR A 111 18.37 -3.57 6.04
CA THR A 111 19.21 -3.52 7.25
C THR A 111 18.69 -4.37 8.39
N THR A 112 17.40 -4.69 8.41
CA THR A 112 16.75 -5.37 9.56
C THR A 112 16.23 -6.77 9.26
N ASN A 113 16.30 -7.25 8.01
CA ASN A 113 15.76 -8.54 7.58
C ASN A 113 14.28 -8.74 7.94
N VAL A 114 13.46 -7.72 7.74
CA VAL A 114 12.00 -7.79 7.96
C VAL A 114 11.25 -7.62 6.65
N VAL A 115 10.04 -8.15 6.56
CA VAL A 115 9.09 -7.78 5.50
C VAL A 115 8.25 -6.61 5.99
N ILE A 116 8.07 -5.58 5.16
CA ILE A 116 7.19 -4.45 5.46
C ILE A 116 6.04 -4.45 4.46
N ALA A 117 4.81 -4.38 4.96
CA ALA A 117 3.61 -4.15 4.17
C ALA A 117 2.99 -2.81 4.56
N LEU A 118 2.88 -1.90 3.61
CA LEU A 118 2.15 -0.64 3.77
C LEU A 118 0.74 -0.83 3.23
N ILE A 119 -0.28 -0.41 4.00
CA ILE A 119 -1.69 -0.58 3.62
C ILE A 119 -2.36 0.75 3.31
N GLN A 120 -3.08 0.80 2.18
CA GLN A 120 -4.02 1.88 1.85
C GLN A 120 -5.41 1.53 2.41
N TYR A 121 -6.11 2.51 2.94
CA TYR A 121 -7.46 2.35 3.48
C TYR A 121 -8.32 3.56 3.14
N ARG A 122 -9.62 3.33 2.95
CA ARG A 122 -10.57 4.41 2.67
C ARG A 122 -10.59 5.41 3.82
N LEU A 123 -10.61 6.69 3.45
CA LEU A 123 -10.66 7.83 4.33
C LEU A 123 -12.05 8.49 4.23
N GLY A 124 -12.32 9.44 5.11
CA GLY A 124 -13.50 10.28 5.03
C GLY A 124 -13.74 11.12 6.27
N GLU A 125 -14.65 12.07 6.12
CA GLU A 125 -15.58 12.52 7.17
C GLU A 125 -17.00 12.12 6.76
#